data_AF-A0A562WBA7-F1
#
_entry.id   AF-A0A562WBA7-F1
#
_cell.length_a   1.000
_cell.length_b   1.000
_cell.length_c   1.000
_cell.angle_alpha   90.00
_cell.angle_beta   90.00
_cell.angle_gamma   90.00
#
_symmetry.space_group_name_H-M   'P 1'
#
loop_
_entity.id
_entity.type
_entity.pdbx_description
1 polymer ?
#
loop_
_entity_poly.entity_id
_entity_poly.type
_entity_poly.pdbx_seq_one_letter_code
_entity_poly.pdbx_strand_id
1 'polypeptide(L)'
;MKWLGVRYLRQASQAVGAAVARILPDSGARVPVLDPGPWEAPGSVTPAPAGWFAVAVEAGRSGFRLDGRPVAATDLAQAIWHCPRWRGRPVLLVTRQPADDAGPVLHQLAVYLGAPVYASDSGIRFTFGRACASGLFWCWRPGGGDEPEPAGNVLPPLGPVRVRPLPTGRVPGRNHQPPSPVPSPATPDPGTAPSPADLAEATSPAAAPASGPELPSPVRAAFEVQSLALPVIELPRPDLSVQRMALTEFDVPRLELDTCRPLVAAPDAAAPDAAAPATSALAAVTLTASAPAAATLTTSVPAAATPEATDAPTTGPESTHAPANGAGGGPPSASPRGAAWFGVRARTDEADRERLRTVLGWKFQAHSRTVARALSLHPGLRSAVGAHDVMAGLVTVLALVDGVGERVNGALRGGSTPDEDVQLLARCARAGLEQLPAVGGPVFAAVPAGLDVGRYRAGDQVVEPAFTTVSCHGGTEGDAGRYAIWSATARRLDQLGIADGPGVRAGRAMFAAGSRFAVLGVDEGPDGAPYVLLREVVSGHRDGALDERMAGKLRDALAAQPRRAAPAPLPWPLGFAAGDRPFALEPGPGGA
;
A
#
# COMPACT_ATOMS: atom_id res chain seq x y z
N MET A 1 0.23 -5.49 -4.35
CA MET A 1 -0.86 -4.55 -3.99
C MET A 1 -1.42 -3.74 -5.17
N LYS A 2 -1.00 -3.98 -6.43
CA LYS A 2 -1.50 -3.34 -7.67
C LYS A 2 -3.03 -3.45 -7.92
N TRP A 3 -3.76 -4.20 -7.10
CA TRP A 3 -5.16 -4.59 -7.30
C TRP A 3 -6.19 -3.78 -6.48
N LEU A 4 -5.79 -2.99 -5.48
CA LEU A 4 -6.74 -2.37 -4.54
C LEU A 4 -7.44 -1.11 -5.09
N GLY A 5 -6.75 -0.28 -5.87
CA GLY A 5 -7.36 0.93 -6.45
C GLY A 5 -8.32 0.65 -7.61
N VAL A 6 -7.93 -0.26 -8.52
CA VAL A 6 -8.81 -0.81 -9.57
C VAL A 6 -10.08 -1.39 -8.94
N ARG A 7 -9.96 -2.11 -7.82
CA ARG A 7 -11.12 -2.65 -7.09
C ARG A 7 -12.05 -1.56 -6.56
N TYR A 8 -11.57 -0.41 -6.10
CA TYR A 8 -12.46 0.64 -5.58
C TYR A 8 -13.28 1.29 -6.69
N LEU A 9 -12.61 1.73 -7.76
CA LEU A 9 -13.29 2.35 -8.91
C LEU A 9 -14.25 1.35 -9.57
N ARG A 10 -13.80 0.09 -9.71
CA ARG A 10 -14.64 -1.02 -10.20
C ARG A 10 -15.81 -1.30 -9.27
N GLN A 11 -15.62 -1.33 -7.96
CA GLN A 11 -16.70 -1.59 -6.99
C GLN A 11 -17.71 -0.44 -6.93
N ALA A 12 -17.26 0.82 -7.01
CA ALA A 12 -18.15 1.97 -7.09
C ALA A 12 -18.96 1.94 -8.38
N SER A 13 -18.30 1.69 -9.52
CA SER A 13 -18.96 1.59 -10.83
C SER A 13 -19.90 0.38 -10.91
N GLN A 14 -19.54 -0.76 -10.33
CA GLN A 14 -20.40 -1.95 -10.21
C GLN A 14 -21.60 -1.70 -9.27
N ALA A 15 -21.41 -0.98 -8.17
CA ALA A 15 -22.51 -0.64 -7.26
C ALA A 15 -23.51 0.31 -7.93
N VAL A 16 -23.01 1.30 -8.68
CA VAL A 16 -23.82 2.18 -9.52
C VAL A 16 -24.51 1.38 -10.63
N GLY A 17 -23.78 0.54 -11.37
CA GLY A 17 -24.35 -0.32 -12.42
C GLY A 17 -25.43 -1.28 -11.89
N ALA A 18 -25.23 -1.87 -10.71
CA ALA A 18 -26.22 -2.71 -10.05
C ALA A 18 -27.43 -1.92 -9.52
N ALA A 19 -27.27 -0.63 -9.20
CA ALA A 19 -28.39 0.25 -8.88
C ALA A 19 -29.16 0.65 -10.15
N VAL A 20 -28.47 1.01 -11.23
CA VAL A 20 -29.08 1.29 -12.55
C VAL A 20 -29.87 0.09 -13.05
N ALA A 21 -29.32 -1.12 -12.97
CA ALA A 21 -30.01 -2.35 -13.38
C ALA A 21 -31.30 -2.64 -12.58
N ARG A 22 -31.39 -2.15 -11.32
CA ARG A 22 -32.61 -2.25 -10.50
C ARG A 22 -33.64 -1.19 -10.86
N ILE A 23 -33.20 -0.02 -11.30
CA ILE A 23 -34.06 1.11 -11.68
C ILE A 23 -34.62 0.92 -13.10
N LEU A 24 -33.90 0.21 -13.98
CA LEU A 24 -34.27 -0.05 -15.38
C LEU A 24 -34.44 -1.56 -15.66
N PRO A 25 -35.45 -2.24 -15.07
CA PRO A 25 -35.58 -3.70 -15.07
C PRO A 25 -35.90 -4.34 -16.44
N ASP A 26 -36.48 -3.61 -17.38
CA ASP A 26 -36.89 -4.13 -18.71
C ASP A 26 -35.72 -4.36 -19.69
N SER A 27 -34.48 -4.17 -19.23
CA SER A 27 -33.28 -4.25 -20.09
C SER A 27 -32.56 -5.61 -20.07
N GLY A 28 -33.18 -6.63 -19.45
CA GLY A 28 -32.82 -8.06 -19.57
C GLY A 28 -31.32 -8.38 -19.58
N ALA A 29 -30.56 -8.16 -18.49
CA ALA A 29 -29.21 -8.73 -18.37
C ALA A 29 -28.61 -8.76 -16.97
N ARG A 30 -27.71 -9.74 -16.79
CA ARG A 30 -26.69 -9.89 -15.73
C ARG A 30 -25.70 -8.71 -15.71
N VAL A 31 -25.17 -8.39 -14.53
CA VAL A 31 -24.13 -7.36 -14.29
C VAL A 31 -22.86 -7.70 -15.10
N PRO A 32 -22.50 -6.93 -16.14
CA PRO A 32 -21.24 -7.14 -16.87
C PRO A 32 -20.04 -6.57 -16.08
N VAL A 33 -18.87 -7.11 -16.36
CA VAL A 33 -17.58 -6.66 -15.81
C VAL A 33 -17.01 -5.62 -16.77
N LEU A 34 -16.70 -4.42 -16.29
CA LEU A 34 -15.98 -3.39 -17.05
C LEU A 34 -14.74 -4.00 -17.73
N ASP A 35 -14.65 -3.89 -19.06
CA ASP A 35 -13.45 -4.25 -19.81
C ASP A 35 -12.27 -3.33 -19.41
N PRO A 36 -11.03 -3.86 -19.36
CA PRO A 36 -9.82 -3.07 -19.10
C PRO A 36 -9.72 -1.85 -20.02
N GLY A 37 -9.91 -0.65 -19.47
CA GLY A 37 -9.76 0.62 -20.19
C GLY A 37 -8.35 1.23 -20.00
N PRO A 38 -8.02 2.32 -20.71
CA PRO A 38 -6.72 3.00 -20.63
C PRO A 38 -6.33 3.55 -19.24
N TRP A 39 -7.27 3.63 -18.28
CA TRP A 39 -6.99 3.88 -16.86
C TRP A 39 -6.43 2.67 -16.10
N GLU A 40 -6.41 1.48 -16.71
CA GLU A 40 -5.74 0.28 -16.19
C GLU A 40 -4.28 0.16 -16.67
N ALA A 41 -3.72 1.23 -17.29
CA ALA A 41 -2.29 1.28 -17.59
C ALA A 41 -1.44 1.02 -16.32
N PRO A 42 -0.34 0.26 -16.40
CA PRO A 42 0.46 -0.09 -15.23
C PRO A 42 0.95 1.18 -14.51
N GLY A 43 0.47 1.40 -13.27
CA GLY A 43 0.98 2.45 -12.38
C GLY A 43 0.02 3.56 -11.93
N SER A 44 -1.28 3.53 -12.27
CA SER A 44 -2.10 4.76 -12.18
C SER A 44 -3.54 4.62 -11.68
N VAL A 45 -3.83 3.90 -10.58
CA VAL A 45 -5.07 4.18 -9.83
C VAL A 45 -4.88 3.90 -8.34
N THR A 46 -4.67 4.95 -7.54
CA THR A 46 -5.02 4.93 -6.11
C THR A 46 -6.55 5.07 -5.95
N PRO A 47 -7.16 4.62 -4.84
CA PRO A 47 -8.56 4.93 -4.56
C PRO A 47 -8.84 6.42 -4.71
N ALA A 48 -10.08 6.77 -5.07
CA ALA A 48 -10.52 8.16 -5.21
C ALA A 48 -10.00 9.02 -4.05
N PRO A 49 -9.56 10.27 -4.29
CA PRO A 49 -9.09 11.17 -3.26
C PRO A 49 -10.04 11.20 -2.06
N ALA A 50 -9.51 11.30 -0.85
CA ALA A 50 -10.37 11.34 0.33
C ALA A 50 -11.36 12.49 0.23
N GLY A 51 -12.61 12.23 0.59
CA GLY A 51 -13.72 13.16 0.44
C GLY A 51 -14.43 13.11 -0.91
N TRP A 52 -13.97 12.31 -1.87
CA TRP A 52 -14.57 12.22 -3.21
C TRP A 52 -15.34 10.91 -3.45
N PHE A 53 -16.35 10.98 -4.32
CA PHE A 53 -17.03 9.81 -4.88
C PHE A 53 -16.71 9.72 -6.37
N ALA A 54 -15.80 8.82 -6.76
CA ALA A 54 -15.40 8.69 -8.15
C ALA A 54 -16.23 7.62 -8.88
N VAL A 55 -16.66 7.93 -10.10
CA VAL A 55 -17.42 7.03 -10.98
C VAL A 55 -16.81 7.06 -12.38
N ALA A 56 -16.56 5.90 -12.98
CA ALA A 56 -16.16 5.81 -14.37
C ALA A 56 -17.41 5.78 -15.26
N VAL A 57 -17.54 6.77 -16.15
CA VAL A 57 -18.66 6.89 -17.11
C VAL A 57 -18.15 7.47 -18.41
N GLU A 58 -18.74 7.10 -19.52
CA GLU A 58 -18.62 7.88 -20.74
C GLU A 58 -19.65 9.01 -20.68
N ALA A 59 -19.25 10.24 -21.00
CA ALA A 59 -20.15 11.38 -21.04
C ALA A 59 -20.05 12.02 -22.43
N GLY A 60 -21.19 12.34 -23.02
CA GLY A 60 -21.28 13.04 -24.29
C GLY A 60 -22.52 13.92 -24.36
N ARG A 61 -22.72 14.58 -25.50
CA ARG A 61 -23.83 15.51 -25.71
C ARG A 61 -25.21 14.92 -25.44
N SER A 62 -25.38 13.62 -25.70
CA SER A 62 -26.66 12.91 -25.57
C SER A 62 -26.91 12.28 -24.20
N GLY A 63 -25.96 12.32 -23.27
CA GLY A 63 -26.11 11.73 -21.94
C GLY A 63 -24.87 11.01 -21.44
N PHE A 64 -25.07 10.14 -20.44
CA PHE A 64 -24.03 9.26 -19.92
C PHE A 64 -24.11 7.89 -20.56
N ARG A 65 -22.99 7.17 -20.59
CA ARG A 65 -22.98 5.73 -20.81
C ARG A 65 -22.23 5.00 -19.70
N LEU A 66 -22.85 3.94 -19.21
CA LEU A 66 -22.26 2.97 -18.30
C LEU A 66 -22.15 1.65 -19.05
N ASP A 67 -20.93 1.14 -19.23
CA ASP A 67 -20.68 -0.08 -20.01
C ASP A 67 -21.30 -0.04 -21.43
N GLY A 68 -21.18 1.11 -22.09
CA GLY A 68 -21.72 1.35 -23.44
C GLY A 68 -23.24 1.57 -23.51
N ARG A 69 -23.98 1.43 -22.40
CA ARG A 69 -25.43 1.63 -22.34
C ARG A 69 -25.77 3.08 -22.01
N PRO A 70 -26.68 3.74 -22.74
CA PRO A 70 -27.12 5.09 -22.41
C PRO A 70 -27.83 5.13 -21.06
N VAL A 71 -27.50 6.11 -20.24
CA VAL A 71 -28.07 6.37 -18.91
C VAL A 71 -28.39 7.86 -18.82
N ALA A 72 -29.64 8.19 -18.51
CA ALA A 72 -30.04 9.58 -18.31
C ALA A 72 -29.37 10.16 -17.06
N ALA A 73 -29.18 11.48 -17.03
CA ALA A 73 -28.59 12.16 -15.86
C ALA A 73 -29.37 11.87 -14.57
N THR A 74 -30.70 11.82 -14.65
CA THR A 74 -31.59 11.49 -13.52
C THR A 74 -31.35 10.08 -12.98
N ASP A 75 -31.23 9.09 -13.87
CA ASP A 75 -31.02 7.69 -13.49
C ASP A 75 -29.63 7.49 -12.87
N LEU A 76 -28.62 8.15 -13.43
CA LEU A 76 -27.27 8.14 -12.87
C LEU A 76 -27.25 8.80 -11.50
N ALA A 77 -27.93 9.94 -11.32
CA ALA A 77 -28.06 10.60 -10.02
C ALA A 77 -28.74 9.69 -9.00
N GLN A 78 -29.84 9.03 -9.37
CA GLN A 78 -30.56 8.10 -8.52
C GLN A 78 -29.69 6.89 -8.12
N ALA A 79 -28.93 6.33 -9.06
CA ALA A 79 -28.00 5.25 -8.78
C ALA A 79 -26.88 5.68 -7.80
N ILE A 80 -26.35 6.89 -7.96
CA ILE A 80 -25.36 7.46 -7.02
C ILE A 80 -25.99 7.72 -5.65
N TRP A 81 -27.23 8.20 -5.58
CA TRP A 81 -27.97 8.40 -4.33
C TRP A 81 -28.11 7.11 -3.54
N HIS A 82 -28.44 6.02 -4.22
CA HIS A 82 -28.60 4.70 -3.59
C HIS A 82 -27.27 4.05 -3.21
N CYS A 83 -26.12 4.63 -3.56
CA CYS A 83 -24.83 4.14 -3.10
C CYS A 83 -24.56 4.56 -1.64
N PRO A 84 -24.47 3.62 -0.67
CA PRO A 84 -24.28 3.95 0.76
C PRO A 84 -23.00 4.73 1.07
N ARG A 85 -22.06 4.72 0.11
CA ARG A 85 -20.77 5.39 0.22
C ARG A 85 -20.82 6.84 -0.26
N TRP A 86 -21.79 7.26 -1.07
CA TRP A 86 -21.79 8.61 -1.65
C TRP A 86 -21.88 9.69 -0.57
N ARG A 87 -22.89 9.61 0.32
CA ARG A 87 -23.05 10.50 1.49
C ARG A 87 -22.95 12.00 1.15
N GLY A 88 -23.46 12.43 0.00
CA GLY A 88 -23.44 13.84 -0.42
C GLY A 88 -22.04 14.38 -0.77
N ARG A 89 -21.06 13.51 -0.98
CA ARG A 89 -19.70 13.91 -1.36
C ARG A 89 -19.66 14.41 -2.81
N PRO A 90 -18.75 15.34 -3.15
CA PRO A 90 -18.55 15.73 -4.54
C PRO A 90 -18.21 14.53 -5.42
N VAL A 91 -18.75 14.54 -6.63
CA VAL A 91 -18.62 13.45 -7.58
C VAL A 91 -17.51 13.78 -8.57
N LEU A 92 -16.57 12.85 -8.75
CA LEU A 92 -15.51 12.94 -9.77
C LEU A 92 -15.82 11.92 -10.87
N LEU A 93 -16.11 12.39 -12.08
CA LEU A 93 -16.31 11.52 -13.23
C LEU A 93 -14.99 11.25 -13.92
N VAL A 94 -14.70 9.97 -14.12
CA VAL A 94 -13.55 9.50 -14.90
C VAL A 94 -14.05 9.15 -16.30
N THR A 95 -13.89 10.09 -17.24
CA THR A 95 -14.37 9.94 -18.62
C THR A 95 -13.29 9.33 -19.53
N ARG A 96 -13.74 8.50 -20.50
CA ARG A 96 -12.86 7.93 -21.54
C ARG A 96 -12.35 9.00 -22.52
N GLN A 97 -13.20 10.01 -22.78
CA GLN A 97 -12.99 11.05 -23.78
C GLN A 97 -13.13 12.43 -23.13
N PRO A 98 -12.45 13.45 -23.69
CA PRO A 98 -12.61 14.83 -23.27
C PRO A 98 -14.08 15.24 -23.30
N ALA A 99 -14.52 15.95 -22.27
CA ALA A 99 -15.92 16.27 -22.02
C ALA A 99 -16.41 17.50 -22.81
N ASP A 100 -15.82 17.79 -23.97
CA ASP A 100 -15.91 19.09 -24.66
C ASP A 100 -17.36 19.50 -25.01
N ASP A 101 -18.29 18.53 -25.12
CA ASP A 101 -19.73 18.76 -25.36
C ASP A 101 -20.66 18.22 -24.25
N ALA A 102 -20.12 17.74 -23.12
CA ALA A 102 -20.91 17.12 -22.07
C ALA A 102 -21.43 18.12 -21.01
N GLY A 103 -21.07 19.40 -21.12
CA GLY A 103 -21.36 20.45 -20.14
C GLY A 103 -22.81 20.48 -19.62
N PRO A 104 -23.84 20.55 -20.49
CA PRO A 104 -25.24 20.61 -20.05
C PRO A 104 -25.67 19.37 -19.25
N VAL A 105 -25.22 18.17 -19.66
CA VAL A 105 -25.56 16.91 -18.98
C VAL A 105 -24.84 16.79 -17.63
N LEU A 106 -23.60 17.29 -17.54
CA LEU A 106 -22.82 17.36 -16.30
C LEU A 106 -23.43 18.36 -15.31
N HIS A 107 -23.88 19.52 -15.80
CA HIS A 107 -24.63 20.50 -15.02
C HIS A 107 -25.92 19.87 -14.47
N GLN A 108 -26.71 19.23 -15.33
CA GLN A 108 -27.94 18.56 -14.95
C GLN A 108 -27.71 17.46 -13.90
N LEU A 109 -26.63 16.68 -14.01
CA LEU A 109 -26.24 15.70 -13.00
C LEU A 109 -25.92 16.37 -11.65
N ALA A 110 -25.21 17.50 -11.65
CA ALA A 110 -24.91 18.26 -10.43
C ALA A 110 -26.19 18.78 -9.76
N VAL A 111 -27.13 19.30 -10.55
CA VAL A 111 -28.46 19.73 -10.09
C VAL A 111 -29.20 18.59 -9.43
N TYR A 112 -29.32 17.43 -10.11
CA TYR A 112 -30.01 16.27 -9.54
C TYR A 112 -29.34 15.75 -8.27
N LEU A 113 -28.02 15.67 -8.24
CA LEU A 113 -27.30 15.21 -7.05
C LEU A 113 -27.36 16.20 -5.88
N GLY A 114 -27.61 17.49 -6.14
CA GLY A 114 -27.42 18.54 -5.15
C GLY A 114 -25.97 18.64 -4.63
N ALA A 115 -25.00 18.13 -5.40
CA ALA A 115 -23.58 18.13 -5.06
C ALA A 115 -22.72 18.53 -6.27
N PRO A 116 -21.55 19.15 -6.07
CA PRO A 116 -20.65 19.47 -7.17
C PRO A 116 -20.18 18.23 -7.94
N VAL A 117 -20.17 18.33 -9.27
CA VAL A 117 -19.65 17.32 -10.19
C VAL A 117 -18.38 17.85 -10.83
N TYR A 118 -17.35 17.02 -10.89
CA TYR A 118 -16.06 17.34 -11.49
C TYR A 118 -15.75 16.37 -12.62
N ALA A 119 -15.21 16.88 -13.71
CA ALA A 119 -14.67 16.09 -14.81
C ALA A 119 -13.37 16.74 -15.28
N SER A 120 -12.52 15.97 -15.96
CA SER A 120 -11.35 16.54 -16.64
C SER A 120 -11.56 16.55 -18.14
N ASP A 121 -11.01 17.56 -18.79
CA ASP A 121 -10.82 17.61 -20.26
C ASP A 121 -9.71 16.65 -20.75
N SER A 122 -9.08 15.89 -19.85
CA SER A 122 -8.01 14.96 -20.18
C SER A 122 -7.98 13.75 -19.24
N GLY A 123 -7.04 12.84 -19.45
CA GLY A 123 -6.89 11.65 -18.61
C GLY A 123 -6.58 12.00 -17.15
N ILE A 124 -7.32 11.38 -16.22
CA ILE A 124 -7.12 11.55 -14.78
C ILE A 124 -6.12 10.51 -14.26
N ARG A 125 -5.10 10.99 -13.55
CA ARG A 125 -4.12 10.20 -12.80
C ARG A 125 -4.33 10.42 -11.30
N PHE A 126 -4.43 9.35 -10.54
CA PHE A 126 -4.58 9.44 -9.08
C PHE A 126 -3.24 9.23 -8.40
N THR A 127 -2.81 10.20 -7.61
CA THR A 127 -1.55 10.15 -6.86
C THR A 127 -1.77 10.58 -5.42
N PHE A 128 -1.42 9.73 -4.45
CA PHE A 128 -1.37 10.07 -3.01
C PHE A 128 -2.63 10.79 -2.47
N GLY A 129 -3.82 10.34 -2.86
CA GLY A 129 -5.07 10.96 -2.41
C GLY A 129 -5.38 12.30 -3.07
N ARG A 130 -4.77 12.60 -4.22
CA ARG A 130 -5.09 13.70 -5.14
C ARG A 130 -5.46 13.13 -6.51
N ALA A 131 -6.31 13.86 -7.23
CA ALA A 131 -6.55 13.60 -8.65
C ALA A 131 -5.81 14.66 -9.46
N CYS A 132 -5.00 14.23 -10.42
CA CYS A 132 -4.22 15.09 -11.30
C CYS A 132 -4.69 14.85 -12.74
N ALA A 133 -4.76 15.92 -13.52
CA ALA A 133 -5.04 15.86 -14.96
C ALA A 133 -3.88 16.48 -15.73
N SER A 134 -3.67 16.08 -16.98
CA SER A 134 -2.75 16.78 -17.89
C SER A 134 -3.30 18.14 -18.35
N GLY A 135 -4.63 18.27 -18.39
CA GLY A 135 -5.36 19.51 -18.62
C GLY A 135 -6.03 20.01 -17.34
N LEU A 136 -7.23 20.57 -17.45
CA LEU A 136 -7.97 21.14 -16.34
C LEU A 136 -9.06 20.20 -15.83
N PHE A 137 -9.31 20.30 -14.53
CA PHE A 137 -10.58 19.90 -13.95
C PHE A 137 -11.57 21.05 -14.08
N TRP A 138 -12.80 20.67 -14.39
CA TRP A 138 -13.94 21.55 -14.54
C TRP A 138 -14.98 21.15 -13.48
N CYS A 139 -15.62 22.14 -12.86
CA CYS A 139 -16.58 21.95 -11.79
C CYS A 139 -17.95 22.52 -12.17
N TRP A 140 -18.97 21.66 -12.10
CA TRP A 140 -20.37 22.05 -12.22
C TRP A 140 -21.02 22.05 -10.84
N ARG A 141 -21.59 23.19 -10.45
CA ARG A 141 -22.28 23.36 -9.17
C ARG A 141 -23.80 23.27 -9.36
N PRO A 142 -24.56 22.73 -8.40
CA PRO A 142 -26.02 22.58 -8.51
C PRO A 142 -26.80 23.89 -8.69
N GLY A 143 -26.21 25.04 -8.34
CA GLY A 143 -26.80 26.37 -8.54
C GLY A 143 -25.95 27.28 -9.44
N GLY A 144 -24.95 26.72 -10.13
CA GLY A 144 -24.17 27.44 -11.14
C GLY A 144 -24.93 27.54 -12.46
N GLY A 145 -24.36 28.23 -13.44
CA GLY A 145 -24.85 28.14 -14.84
C GLY A 145 -24.39 26.86 -15.52
N ASP A 146 -24.73 26.72 -16.80
CA ASP A 146 -24.27 25.61 -17.66
C ASP A 146 -22.75 25.65 -17.90
N GLU A 147 -22.13 26.82 -17.70
CA GLU A 147 -20.69 27.03 -17.86
C GLU A 147 -19.92 26.51 -16.62
N PRO A 148 -18.96 25.58 -16.78
CA PRO A 148 -18.18 25.06 -15.68
C PRO A 148 -17.17 26.07 -15.12
N GLU A 149 -16.91 25.99 -13.82
CA GLU A 149 -15.81 26.70 -13.17
C GLU A 149 -14.49 25.90 -13.31
N PRO A 150 -13.37 26.52 -13.72
CA PRO A 150 -12.08 25.85 -13.73
C PRO A 150 -11.61 25.56 -12.28
N ALA A 151 -11.28 24.30 -11.99
CA ALA A 151 -10.84 23.82 -10.67
C ALA A 151 -9.33 23.54 -10.60
N GLY A 152 -8.58 23.88 -11.65
CA GLY A 152 -7.13 23.65 -11.76
C GLY A 152 -6.78 22.26 -12.29
N ASN A 153 -5.48 21.94 -12.37
CA ASN A 153 -4.98 20.66 -12.88
C ASN A 153 -4.77 19.59 -11.78
N VAL A 154 -4.97 19.96 -10.52
CA VAL A 154 -4.85 19.07 -9.35
C VAL A 154 -6.01 19.33 -8.40
N LEU A 155 -6.86 18.32 -8.18
CA LEU A 155 -7.89 18.38 -7.17
C LEU A 155 -7.30 17.97 -5.80
N PRO A 156 -7.37 18.84 -4.79
CA PRO A 156 -6.90 18.51 -3.45
C PRO A 156 -7.82 17.45 -2.80
N PRO A 157 -7.33 16.71 -1.79
CA PRO A 157 -8.20 15.93 -0.93
C PRO A 157 -9.22 16.89 -0.30
N LEU A 158 -10.50 16.58 -0.43
CA LEU A 158 -11.51 17.31 0.30
C LEU A 158 -11.44 16.84 1.75
N GLY A 159 -11.24 17.78 2.67
CA GLY A 159 -11.40 17.51 4.09
C GLY A 159 -12.79 16.93 4.40
N PRO A 160 -13.06 16.46 5.63
CA PRO A 160 -14.37 15.96 5.99
C PRO A 160 -15.45 17.02 5.73
N VAL A 161 -16.15 16.88 4.60
CA VAL A 161 -17.23 17.78 4.20
C VAL A 161 -18.37 17.55 5.18
N ARG A 162 -18.64 18.54 6.05
CA ARG A 162 -19.88 18.56 6.83
C ARG A 162 -21.02 18.83 5.85
N VAL A 163 -21.72 17.78 5.46
CA VAL A 163 -22.97 17.91 4.71
C VAL A 163 -23.93 18.72 5.58
N ARG A 164 -24.25 19.94 5.14
CA ARG A 164 -25.28 20.76 5.79
C ARG A 164 -26.60 20.02 5.56
N PRO A 165 -27.33 19.61 6.61
CA PRO A 165 -28.65 19.00 6.44
C PRO A 165 -29.52 19.96 5.63
N LEU A 166 -30.20 19.44 4.61
CA LEU A 166 -31.15 20.20 3.82
C LEU A 166 -32.18 20.82 4.78
N PRO A 167 -32.49 22.13 4.68
CA PRO A 167 -33.54 22.73 5.49
C PRO A 167 -34.85 22.00 5.16
N THR A 168 -35.37 21.20 6.08
CA THR A 168 -36.74 20.69 5.97
C THR A 168 -37.64 21.91 5.90
N GLY A 169 -38.26 22.12 4.74
CA GLY A 169 -39.21 23.20 4.49
C GLY A 169 -40.22 23.28 5.62
N ARG A 170 -40.22 24.42 6.30
CA ARG A 170 -41.11 24.74 7.40
C ARG A 170 -42.52 24.90 6.81
N VAL A 171 -43.36 23.88 6.96
CA VAL A 171 -44.80 23.98 6.70
C VAL A 171 -45.38 25.00 7.70
N PRO A 172 -46.23 25.97 7.27
CA PRO A 172 -46.86 26.92 8.18
C PRO A 172 -47.69 26.20 9.25
N GLY A 173 -47.40 26.52 10.51
CA GLY A 173 -47.89 25.82 11.69
C GLY A 173 -49.40 25.88 11.90
N ARG A 174 -49.99 24.72 12.19
CA ARG A 174 -51.29 24.60 12.84
C ARG A 174 -51.04 24.52 14.34
N ASN A 175 -51.58 25.49 15.09
CA ASN A 175 -51.48 25.58 16.55
C ASN A 175 -51.98 24.29 17.21
N HIS A 176 -51.06 23.55 17.83
CA HIS A 176 -51.41 22.57 18.86
C HIS A 176 -50.66 22.92 20.15
N GLN A 177 -51.46 23.33 21.12
CA GLN A 177 -51.12 23.60 22.51
C GLN A 177 -50.65 22.29 23.19
N PRO A 178 -49.49 22.28 23.87
CA PRO A 178 -49.02 21.10 24.58
C PRO A 178 -49.84 20.86 25.87
N PRO A 179 -50.21 19.61 26.19
CA PRO A 179 -50.81 19.30 27.48
C PRO A 179 -49.76 19.29 28.61
N SER A 180 -50.19 19.76 29.78
CA SER A 180 -49.42 19.86 31.02
C SER A 180 -48.88 18.51 31.54
N PRO A 181 -47.77 18.51 32.30
CA PRO A 181 -47.16 17.29 32.84
C PRO A 181 -47.90 16.73 34.06
N VAL A 182 -48.02 15.40 34.12
CA VAL A 182 -48.50 14.61 35.26
C VAL A 182 -47.31 14.32 36.21
N PRO A 183 -47.50 14.35 37.54
CA PRO A 183 -46.41 14.15 38.51
C PRO A 183 -45.98 12.68 38.65
N SER A 184 -44.68 12.46 38.87
CA SER A 184 -44.07 11.15 39.17
C SER A 184 -44.35 10.70 40.61
N PRO A 185 -44.51 9.38 40.89
CA PRO A 185 -44.62 8.87 42.25
C PRO A 185 -43.24 8.70 42.92
N ALA A 186 -43.25 8.90 44.24
CA ALA A 186 -42.11 8.83 45.14
C ALA A 186 -41.56 7.41 45.34
N THR A 187 -40.24 7.31 45.45
CA THR A 187 -39.50 6.10 45.87
C THR A 187 -39.04 6.29 47.32
N PRO A 188 -39.28 5.35 48.24
CA PRO A 188 -38.65 5.34 49.56
C PRO A 188 -37.38 4.49 49.58
N ASP A 189 -36.39 4.97 50.32
CA ASP A 189 -35.10 4.36 50.69
C ASP A 189 -35.10 4.13 52.24
N PRO A 190 -34.07 3.57 52.88
CA PRO A 190 -33.45 2.23 52.81
C PRO A 190 -33.73 1.39 54.09
N GLY A 191 -33.35 0.10 54.09
CA GLY A 191 -33.42 -0.77 55.27
C GLY A 191 -32.31 -1.81 55.38
N THR A 192 -31.26 -1.45 56.12
CA THR A 192 -30.51 -2.21 57.15
C THR A 192 -30.01 -3.65 56.89
N ALA A 193 -28.68 -3.80 57.02
CA ALA A 193 -27.88 -5.03 57.09
C ALA A 193 -28.12 -5.88 58.36
N PRO A 194 -27.64 -7.15 58.39
CA PRO A 194 -26.52 -7.43 59.30
C PRO A 194 -25.43 -8.38 58.75
N SER A 195 -24.31 -8.32 59.48
CA SER A 195 -22.97 -8.92 59.32
C SER A 195 -22.83 -10.44 59.11
N PRO A 196 -21.64 -10.89 58.64
CA PRO A 196 -21.29 -12.28 58.38
C PRO A 196 -20.74 -13.01 59.61
N ALA A 197 -20.91 -14.34 59.63
CA ALA A 197 -20.26 -15.24 60.56
C ALA A 197 -19.22 -16.13 59.85
N ASP A 198 -18.12 -16.33 60.57
CA ASP A 198 -17.00 -17.25 60.38
C ASP A 198 -17.36 -18.65 59.86
N LEU A 199 -16.43 -19.28 59.13
CA LEU A 199 -16.02 -20.68 59.36
C LEU A 199 -14.76 -21.09 58.56
N ALA A 200 -13.68 -21.33 59.32
CA ALA A 200 -12.77 -22.47 59.30
C ALA A 200 -12.16 -23.00 57.98
N GLU A 201 -10.85 -22.71 57.82
CA GLU A 201 -9.73 -23.68 57.94
C GLU A 201 -9.98 -25.16 57.58
N ALA A 202 -9.33 -25.65 56.51
CA ALA A 202 -8.99 -27.05 56.32
C ALA A 202 -7.77 -27.25 55.40
N THR A 203 -6.61 -27.40 56.04
CA THR A 203 -5.58 -28.44 55.85
C THR A 203 -5.27 -29.05 54.48
N SER A 204 -4.00 -28.89 54.06
CA SER A 204 -3.25 -29.76 53.14
C SER A 204 -3.20 -31.23 53.58
N PRO A 205 -2.94 -32.14 52.62
CA PRO A 205 -2.04 -33.25 52.90
C PRO A 205 -0.93 -33.41 51.84
N ALA A 206 0.24 -33.82 52.35
CA ALA A 206 1.41 -34.32 51.65
C ALA A 206 1.46 -35.87 51.73
N ALA A 207 2.47 -36.47 51.07
CA ALA A 207 2.86 -37.89 50.96
C ALA A 207 2.32 -38.60 49.68
N ALA A 208 3.04 -39.42 48.92
CA ALA A 208 4.37 -40.05 48.97
C ALA A 208 4.68 -40.69 47.58
N PRO A 209 5.89 -41.24 47.31
CA PRO A 209 6.35 -41.59 45.97
C PRO A 209 6.05 -43.05 45.58
N ALA A 210 5.95 -43.33 44.28
CA ALA A 210 5.87 -44.69 43.74
C ALA A 210 6.99 -44.93 42.72
N SER A 211 7.76 -45.98 43.01
CA SER A 211 8.87 -46.50 42.21
C SER A 211 8.41 -47.51 41.17
N GLY A 212 9.16 -47.59 40.07
CA GLY A 212 9.33 -48.78 39.22
C GLY A 212 9.00 -48.57 37.72
N PRO A 213 9.43 -49.46 36.81
CA PRO A 213 10.63 -50.30 36.80
C PRO A 213 11.58 -50.00 35.60
N GLU A 214 12.85 -50.39 35.77
CA GLU A 214 13.89 -50.47 34.73
C GLU A 214 13.49 -51.39 33.57
N LEU A 215 13.96 -51.07 32.36
CA LEU A 215 14.33 -51.98 31.24
C LEU A 215 15.12 -51.16 30.17
N PRO A 216 15.86 -51.79 29.23
CA PRO A 216 17.30 -51.62 29.08
C PRO A 216 17.75 -50.63 28.00
N SER A 217 19.00 -50.15 28.16
CA SER A 217 19.76 -49.33 27.22
C SER A 217 20.02 -50.01 25.87
N PRO A 218 20.08 -49.24 24.77
CA PRO A 218 20.94 -49.54 23.64
C PRO A 218 22.23 -48.70 23.65
N VAL A 219 23.24 -49.31 23.06
CA VAL A 219 24.67 -48.98 23.02
C VAL A 219 24.98 -47.91 21.96
N ARG A 220 25.99 -47.06 22.25
CA ARG A 220 26.88 -46.27 21.35
C ARG A 220 26.29 -45.11 20.52
N ALA A 221 26.77 -43.90 20.80
CA ALA A 221 27.87 -43.28 20.04
C ALA A 221 28.43 -42.07 20.82
N ALA A 222 29.74 -42.07 21.06
CA ALA A 222 30.45 -40.94 21.65
C ALA A 222 30.63 -39.84 20.59
N PHE A 223 30.09 -38.65 20.87
CA PHE A 223 30.55 -37.41 20.27
C PHE A 223 31.05 -36.52 21.41
N GLU A 224 32.38 -36.40 21.52
CA GLU A 224 33.03 -35.41 22.36
C GLU A 224 32.72 -34.01 21.81
N VAL A 225 31.88 -33.27 22.53
CA VAL A 225 31.77 -31.81 22.38
C VAL A 225 32.61 -31.20 23.49
N GLN A 226 33.75 -30.62 23.12
CA GLN A 226 34.51 -29.76 24.03
C GLN A 226 33.67 -28.51 24.32
N SER A 227 33.08 -28.46 25.51
CA SER A 227 32.45 -27.25 26.07
C SER A 227 33.52 -26.21 26.36
N LEU A 228 33.56 -25.16 25.54
CA LEU A 228 34.30 -23.93 25.84
C LEU A 228 33.59 -23.20 26.99
N ALA A 229 34.24 -23.17 28.16
CA ALA A 229 33.83 -22.35 29.28
C ALA A 229 34.02 -20.86 28.94
N LEU A 230 32.92 -20.12 28.87
CA LEU A 230 32.94 -18.66 28.84
C LEU A 230 32.92 -18.12 30.28
N PRO A 231 33.66 -17.04 30.59
CA PRO A 231 33.63 -16.42 31.91
C PRO A 231 32.26 -15.79 32.18
N VAL A 232 31.65 -16.19 33.29
CA VAL A 232 30.42 -15.60 33.83
C VAL A 232 30.73 -14.18 34.30
N ILE A 233 30.21 -13.19 33.60
CA ILE A 233 30.19 -11.79 34.07
C ILE A 233 28.87 -11.60 34.83
N GLU A 234 28.94 -11.55 36.16
CA GLU A 234 27.80 -11.21 37.01
C GLU A 234 27.48 -9.71 36.87
N LEU A 235 26.36 -9.39 36.23
CA LEU A 235 25.77 -8.05 36.30
C LEU A 235 24.89 -7.93 37.55
N PRO A 236 25.00 -6.84 38.32
CA PRO A 236 24.16 -6.61 39.50
C PRO A 236 22.70 -6.41 39.07
N ARG A 237 21.79 -7.16 39.71
CA ARG A 237 20.34 -7.04 39.50
C ARG A 237 19.85 -5.68 40.02
N PRO A 238 19.06 -4.93 39.24
CA PRO A 238 18.38 -3.74 39.76
C PRO A 238 17.25 -4.16 40.70
N ASP A 239 17.24 -3.55 41.88
CA ASP A 239 16.19 -3.70 42.89
C ASP A 239 14.95 -2.93 42.44
N LEU A 240 13.93 -3.65 41.94
CA LEU A 240 12.64 -3.08 41.55
C LEU A 240 11.66 -3.22 42.71
N SER A 241 11.76 -2.31 43.68
CA SER A 241 10.69 -2.11 44.65
C SER A 241 9.47 -1.49 43.96
N VAL A 242 8.44 -2.33 43.75
CA VAL A 242 7.15 -1.92 43.19
C VAL A 242 6.37 -1.16 44.26
N GLN A 243 6.33 0.17 44.18
CA GLN A 243 5.32 0.95 44.88
C GLN A 243 3.97 0.77 44.16
N ARG A 244 3.00 0.16 44.85
CA ARG A 244 1.59 0.18 44.46
C ARG A 244 1.07 1.62 44.58
N MET A 245 0.91 2.31 43.46
CA MET A 245 0.02 3.47 43.39
C MET A 245 -1.42 2.96 43.30
N ALA A 246 -2.21 3.24 44.34
CA ALA A 246 -3.66 3.11 44.29
C ALA A 246 -4.22 4.22 43.38
N LEU A 247 -4.90 3.83 42.29
CA LEU A 247 -5.68 4.74 41.46
C LEU A 247 -7.11 4.77 42.00
N THR A 248 -7.62 5.98 42.23
CA THR A 248 -9.02 6.25 42.57
C THR A 248 -9.94 5.89 41.40
N GLU A 249 -11.00 5.14 41.71
CA GLU A 249 -12.09 4.76 40.80
C GLU A 249 -12.70 6.00 40.12
N PHE A 250 -12.83 5.94 38.80
CA PHE A 250 -13.61 6.89 38.01
C PHE A 250 -14.90 6.20 37.57
N ASP A 251 -16.03 6.82 37.92
CA ASP A 251 -17.38 6.39 37.55
C ASP A 251 -17.64 6.68 36.07
N VAL A 252 -18.05 5.65 35.31
CA VAL A 252 -18.35 5.76 33.87
C VAL A 252 -19.87 5.66 33.69
N PRO A 253 -20.54 6.69 33.15
CA PRO A 253 -21.97 6.58 32.89
C PRO A 253 -22.23 5.62 31.72
N ARG A 254 -23.11 4.63 31.97
CA ARG A 254 -23.65 3.72 30.96
C ARG A 254 -24.53 4.49 29.98
N LEU A 255 -24.18 4.43 28.69
CA LEU A 255 -25.05 4.85 27.60
C LEU A 255 -25.93 3.65 27.21
N GLU A 256 -27.22 3.72 27.51
CA GLU A 256 -28.22 2.74 27.05
C GLU A 256 -28.47 2.94 25.55
N LEU A 257 -28.30 1.87 24.78
CA LEU A 257 -28.64 1.81 23.36
C LEU A 257 -30.12 1.44 23.22
N ASP A 258 -30.92 2.43 22.85
CA ASP A 258 -32.34 2.28 22.55
C ASP A 258 -32.52 1.55 21.20
N THR A 259 -33.09 0.35 21.26
CA THR A 259 -33.35 -0.52 20.10
C THR A 259 -34.65 -0.11 19.40
N CYS A 260 -34.54 0.52 18.23
CA CYS A 260 -35.70 0.78 17.39
C CYS A 260 -36.28 -0.52 16.80
N ARG A 261 -37.48 -0.85 17.27
CA ARG A 261 -38.41 -1.87 16.78
C ARG A 261 -39.01 -1.48 15.42
N PRO A 262 -39.04 -2.36 14.39
CA PRO A 262 -39.67 -2.03 13.12
C PRO A 262 -41.20 -2.20 13.22
N LEU A 263 -41.93 -1.13 12.88
CA LEU A 263 -43.39 -1.12 12.74
C LEU A 263 -43.74 -1.60 11.32
N VAL A 264 -44.50 -2.69 11.22
CA VAL A 264 -45.14 -3.17 9.99
C VAL A 264 -46.37 -2.31 9.73
N ALA A 265 -46.43 -1.66 8.57
CA ALA A 265 -47.63 -1.01 8.07
C ALA A 265 -48.28 -1.87 6.98
N ALA A 266 -49.55 -2.19 7.16
CA ALA A 266 -50.43 -2.79 6.16
C ALA A 266 -50.85 -1.74 5.11
N PRO A 267 -51.10 -2.14 3.85
CA PRO A 267 -51.64 -1.23 2.83
C PRO A 267 -53.18 -1.31 2.78
N ASP A 268 -53.83 -0.16 2.68
CA ASP A 268 -55.22 -0.07 2.22
C ASP A 268 -55.39 1.03 1.15
N ALA A 269 -56.16 0.65 0.14
CA ALA A 269 -56.85 1.35 -0.94
C ALA A 269 -56.32 2.70 -1.50
N ALA A 270 -56.09 2.75 -2.81
CA ALA A 270 -57.07 3.31 -3.77
C ALA A 270 -56.47 3.42 -5.18
N ALA A 271 -57.13 2.78 -6.15
CA ALA A 271 -56.93 3.01 -7.58
C ALA A 271 -57.45 4.42 -7.98
N PRO A 272 -56.92 4.99 -9.07
CA PRO A 272 -57.82 5.18 -10.21
C PRO A 272 -57.17 4.89 -11.57
N ASP A 273 -57.97 4.16 -12.34
CA ASP A 273 -58.43 4.39 -13.71
C ASP A 273 -57.47 4.74 -14.86
N ALA A 274 -57.72 4.02 -15.94
CA ALA A 274 -56.93 3.93 -17.15
C ALA A 274 -57.27 5.04 -18.15
N ALA A 275 -56.24 5.57 -18.83
CA ALA A 275 -56.38 6.19 -20.13
C ALA A 275 -55.25 5.69 -21.05
N ALA A 276 -55.66 5.04 -22.14
CA ALA A 276 -54.81 4.46 -23.17
C ALA A 276 -54.02 5.52 -23.97
N PRO A 277 -52.83 5.18 -24.51
CA PRO A 277 -52.09 6.07 -25.39
C PRO A 277 -52.55 5.94 -26.85
N ALA A 278 -52.69 7.09 -27.51
CA ALA A 278 -52.84 7.17 -28.96
C ALA A 278 -51.53 6.78 -29.65
N THR A 279 -51.68 5.86 -30.60
CA THR A 279 -50.69 5.40 -31.56
C THR A 279 -50.26 6.55 -32.47
N SER A 280 -48.96 6.75 -32.69
CA SER A 280 -48.47 7.50 -33.85
C SER A 280 -47.27 6.78 -34.44
N ALA A 281 -47.49 6.36 -35.68
CA ALA A 281 -46.64 5.54 -36.49
C ALA A 281 -45.70 6.39 -37.36
N LEU A 282 -44.50 5.84 -37.58
CA LEU A 282 -43.71 5.84 -38.81
C LEU A 282 -43.49 7.17 -39.57
N ALA A 283 -42.26 7.65 -39.52
CA ALA A 283 -41.56 8.14 -40.70
C ALA A 283 -40.10 7.64 -40.67
N ALA A 284 -39.84 6.57 -41.43
CA ALA A 284 -38.49 6.10 -41.71
C ALA A 284 -37.89 6.99 -42.82
N VAL A 285 -36.81 7.71 -42.50
CA VAL A 285 -35.94 8.32 -43.50
C VAL A 285 -34.70 7.44 -43.61
N THR A 286 -34.64 6.68 -44.70
CA THR A 286 -33.47 5.92 -45.12
C THR A 286 -32.48 6.91 -45.75
N LEU A 287 -31.31 7.09 -45.13
CA LEU A 287 -30.16 7.75 -45.75
C LEU A 287 -29.02 6.75 -45.86
N THR A 288 -28.86 6.24 -47.07
CA THR A 288 -27.69 5.53 -47.59
C THR A 288 -26.67 6.53 -48.12
N ALA A 289 -25.41 6.38 -47.72
CA ALA A 289 -24.15 6.84 -48.36
C ALA A 289 -23.11 7.12 -47.25
N SER A 290 -21.81 6.90 -47.37
CA SER A 290 -20.95 6.25 -48.36
C SER A 290 -19.63 6.03 -47.62
N ALA A 291 -19.03 4.85 -47.76
CA ALA A 291 -17.71 4.55 -47.24
C ALA A 291 -16.62 5.17 -48.14
N PRO A 292 -15.59 5.84 -47.62
CA PRO A 292 -14.36 6.07 -48.37
C PRO A 292 -13.31 4.99 -48.06
N ALA A 293 -12.63 4.63 -49.15
CA ALA A 293 -11.72 3.53 -49.32
C ALA A 293 -10.41 3.65 -48.53
N ALA A 294 -9.87 2.50 -48.15
CA ALA A 294 -8.53 2.33 -47.60
C ALA A 294 -7.46 2.66 -48.66
N ALA A 295 -6.57 3.60 -48.33
CA ALA A 295 -5.34 3.84 -49.08
C ALA A 295 -4.19 3.07 -48.42
N THR A 296 -3.75 2.02 -49.10
CA THR A 296 -2.54 1.25 -48.82
C THR A 296 -1.32 2.08 -49.23
N LEU A 297 -0.49 2.50 -48.28
CA LEU A 297 0.83 3.08 -48.57
C LEU A 297 1.91 2.04 -48.30
N THR A 298 2.36 1.40 -49.38
CA THR A 298 3.63 0.69 -49.48
C THR A 298 4.79 1.67 -49.37
N THR A 299 5.59 1.57 -48.29
CA THR A 299 6.89 2.26 -48.19
C THR A 299 8.00 1.24 -48.44
N SER A 300 8.69 1.45 -49.56
CA SER A 300 9.83 0.69 -50.07
C SER A 300 11.10 0.97 -49.26
N VAL A 301 11.81 -0.11 -48.93
CA VAL A 301 13.16 -0.16 -48.35
C VAL A 301 14.21 0.21 -49.41
N PRO A 302 15.18 1.09 -49.11
CA PRO A 302 16.42 1.13 -49.88
C PRO A 302 17.51 0.29 -49.20
N ALA A 303 17.99 -0.70 -49.97
CA ALA A 303 19.18 -1.47 -49.71
C ALA A 303 20.45 -0.66 -50.02
N ALA A 304 21.38 -0.66 -49.06
CA ALA A 304 22.78 -0.31 -49.19
C ALA A 304 23.48 -0.93 -47.96
N ALA A 305 24.71 -1.42 -47.93
CA ALA A 305 25.68 -1.80 -48.94
C ALA A 305 26.72 -2.63 -48.15
N THR A 306 27.06 -3.82 -48.64
CA THR A 306 28.13 -4.67 -48.08
C THR A 306 29.50 -4.07 -48.41
N PRO A 307 30.48 -4.10 -47.50
CA PRO A 307 31.87 -4.22 -47.88
C PRO A 307 32.47 -5.53 -47.37
N GLU A 308 32.95 -6.29 -48.34
CA GLU A 308 33.75 -7.49 -48.22
C GLU A 308 35.23 -7.17 -47.93
N ALA A 309 35.87 -8.11 -47.23
CA ALA A 309 37.28 -8.49 -47.27
C ALA A 309 38.36 -7.51 -46.80
N THR A 310 39.17 -7.94 -45.81
CA THR A 310 40.61 -8.20 -46.00
C THR A 310 41.14 -9.03 -44.84
N ASP A 311 41.47 -10.29 -45.13
CA ASP A 311 42.43 -11.11 -44.39
C ASP A 311 43.86 -10.67 -44.71
N ALA A 312 44.73 -10.58 -43.70
CA ALA A 312 46.10 -11.11 -43.76
C ALA A 312 46.79 -11.07 -42.38
N PRO A 313 47.64 -12.07 -42.07
CA PRO A 313 48.36 -12.21 -40.80
C PRO A 313 49.70 -11.48 -40.83
N THR A 314 50.23 -11.07 -39.67
CA THR A 314 51.66 -10.75 -39.54
C THR A 314 52.20 -11.20 -38.19
N THR A 315 53.24 -12.00 -38.32
CA THR A 315 54.02 -12.71 -37.31
C THR A 315 55.25 -11.88 -36.93
N GLY A 316 55.48 -11.65 -35.63
CA GLY A 316 56.77 -11.29 -34.99
C GLY A 316 57.34 -9.87 -35.25
N PRO A 317 58.36 -9.40 -34.48
CA PRO A 317 59.13 -10.09 -33.45
C PRO A 317 59.15 -9.41 -32.06
N GLU A 318 59.53 -10.25 -31.09
CA GLU A 318 60.24 -9.98 -29.84
C GLU A 318 61.00 -8.64 -29.78
N SER A 319 60.70 -7.83 -28.76
CA SER A 319 61.54 -6.70 -28.34
C SER A 319 61.66 -6.70 -26.83
N THR A 320 62.74 -7.34 -26.38
CA THR A 320 63.39 -7.13 -25.10
C THR A 320 63.79 -5.67 -24.97
N HIS A 321 63.19 -4.94 -24.02
CA HIS A 321 63.79 -3.70 -23.51
C HIS A 321 63.54 -3.52 -22.01
N ALA A 322 64.62 -3.09 -21.37
CA ALA A 322 64.96 -3.00 -19.96
C ALA A 322 63.96 -2.26 -19.04
N PRO A 323 64.03 -2.50 -17.71
CA PRO A 323 63.18 -1.83 -16.73
C PRO A 323 63.67 -0.40 -16.49
N ALA A 324 62.97 0.59 -17.04
CA ALA A 324 63.13 1.97 -16.63
C ALA A 324 62.25 2.23 -15.41
N ASN A 325 62.87 2.26 -14.24
CA ASN A 325 62.31 2.80 -12.99
C ASN A 325 62.02 4.29 -13.14
N GLY A 326 60.91 4.62 -13.80
CA GLY A 326 60.33 5.96 -13.84
C GLY A 326 59.28 6.08 -12.74
N ALA A 327 59.67 6.65 -11.61
CA ALA A 327 58.76 7.13 -10.57
C ALA A 327 57.95 8.33 -11.09
N GLY A 328 57.06 8.09 -12.05
CA GLY A 328 56.05 9.03 -12.48
C GLY A 328 54.86 8.92 -11.55
N GLY A 329 54.86 9.72 -10.48
CA GLY A 329 53.67 9.93 -9.64
C GLY A 329 52.58 10.60 -10.45
N GLY A 330 51.85 9.82 -11.25
CA GLY A 330 50.62 10.26 -11.89
C GLY A 330 49.62 10.69 -10.81
N PRO A 331 48.85 11.77 -11.04
CA PRO A 331 47.84 12.21 -10.08
C PRO A 331 46.93 11.01 -9.73
N PRO A 332 46.60 10.79 -8.45
CA PRO A 332 45.79 9.65 -8.04
C PRO A 332 44.52 9.65 -8.87
N SER A 333 44.35 8.60 -9.68
CA SER A 333 43.18 8.43 -10.53
C SER A 333 41.96 8.49 -9.61
N ALA A 334 41.18 9.56 -9.73
CA ALA A 334 40.04 9.79 -8.85
C ALA A 334 39.05 8.65 -9.11
N SER A 335 39.00 7.68 -8.19
CA SER A 335 38.05 6.59 -8.28
C SER A 335 36.66 7.18 -8.54
N PRO A 336 35.92 6.65 -9.52
CA PRO A 336 34.64 7.20 -9.91
C PRO A 336 33.76 7.31 -8.67
N ARG A 337 33.43 8.54 -8.28
CA ARG A 337 32.59 8.79 -7.11
C ARG A 337 31.22 8.18 -7.39
N GLY A 338 30.84 7.19 -6.58
CA GLY A 338 29.51 6.59 -6.64
C GLY A 338 28.42 7.67 -6.48
N ALA A 339 27.19 7.34 -6.89
CA ALA A 339 26.07 8.25 -6.73
C ALA A 339 25.86 8.60 -5.25
N ALA A 340 25.79 9.89 -4.92
CA ALA A 340 25.47 10.33 -3.57
C ALA A 340 24.05 9.92 -3.19
N TRP A 341 23.84 9.60 -1.91
CA TRP A 341 22.53 9.24 -1.38
C TRP A 341 22.30 9.83 0.01
N PHE A 342 21.03 9.89 0.41
CA PHE A 342 20.61 10.50 1.67
C PHE A 342 20.57 9.46 2.80
N GLY A 343 21.45 9.62 3.79
CA GLY A 343 21.45 8.86 5.03
C GLY A 343 20.21 9.15 5.89
N VAL A 344 19.56 8.09 6.39
CA VAL A 344 18.35 8.19 7.22
C VAL A 344 18.66 7.71 8.63
N ARG A 345 18.57 8.57 9.65
CA ARG A 345 18.60 8.16 11.06
C ARG A 345 17.22 7.79 11.58
N ALA A 346 17.17 6.79 12.46
CA ALA A 346 15.96 6.45 13.18
C ALA A 346 15.68 7.52 14.21
N ARG A 347 14.56 8.22 14.05
CA ARG A 347 14.07 9.20 15.03
C ARG A 347 12.57 9.32 14.89
N THR A 348 11.89 9.44 16.01
CA THR A 348 10.47 9.78 16.08
C THR A 348 10.26 10.53 17.39
N ASP A 349 9.65 11.70 17.31
CA ASP A 349 9.24 12.48 18.48
C ASP A 349 7.75 12.86 18.39
N GLU A 350 7.23 13.52 19.42
CA GLU A 350 5.82 13.93 19.48
C GLU A 350 5.43 14.87 18.32
N ALA A 351 6.34 15.79 17.96
CA ALA A 351 6.11 16.75 16.88
C ALA A 351 6.02 16.03 15.53
N ASP A 352 6.87 15.03 15.30
CA ASP A 352 6.82 14.17 14.13
C ASP A 352 5.46 13.48 13.99
N ARG A 353 4.83 13.07 15.09
CA ARG A 353 3.50 12.44 15.05
C ARG A 353 2.40 13.36 14.55
N GLU A 354 2.36 14.60 15.04
CA GLU A 354 1.36 15.57 14.58
C GLU A 354 1.60 15.95 13.11
N ARG A 355 2.88 16.07 12.72
CA ARG A 355 3.24 16.29 11.33
C ARG A 355 2.83 15.10 10.43
N LEU A 356 3.01 13.86 10.89
CA LEU A 356 2.56 12.67 10.18
C LEU A 356 1.05 12.63 9.99
N ARG A 357 0.26 13.09 10.98
CA ARG A 357 -1.20 13.22 10.83
C ARG A 357 -1.56 14.18 9.70
N THR A 358 -0.83 15.28 9.59
CA THR A 358 -1.02 16.27 8.51
C THR A 358 -0.61 15.69 7.15
N VAL A 359 0.57 15.07 7.05
CA VAL A 359 1.14 14.54 5.80
C VAL A 359 0.35 13.34 5.26
N LEU A 360 -0.03 12.40 6.13
CA LEU A 360 -0.74 11.18 5.74
C LEU A 360 -2.26 11.34 5.74
N GLY A 361 -2.79 12.37 6.42
CA GLY A 361 -4.22 12.67 6.52
C GLY A 361 -5.03 11.46 7.01
N TRP A 362 -6.04 11.08 6.22
CA TRP A 362 -6.91 9.93 6.53
C TRP A 362 -6.16 8.59 6.61
N LYS A 363 -5.03 8.43 5.89
CA LYS A 363 -4.25 7.19 5.94
C LYS A 363 -3.64 6.98 7.31
N PHE A 364 -3.24 8.06 8.00
CA PHE A 364 -2.76 7.97 9.38
C PHE A 364 -3.78 7.29 10.28
N GLN A 365 -5.06 7.72 10.20
CA GLN A 365 -6.14 7.17 11.03
C GLN A 365 -6.55 5.75 10.65
N ALA A 366 -6.41 5.39 9.37
CA ALA A 366 -6.63 4.02 8.92
C ALA A 366 -5.52 3.10 9.46
N HIS A 367 -4.27 3.47 9.27
CA HIS A 367 -3.12 2.70 9.69
C HIS A 367 -2.98 2.64 11.22
N SER A 368 -3.29 3.71 11.95
CA SER A 368 -3.22 3.73 13.42
C SER A 368 -4.16 2.68 14.04
N ARG A 369 -5.35 2.48 13.48
CA ARG A 369 -6.26 1.40 13.90
C ARG A 369 -5.69 0.01 13.64
N THR A 370 -5.05 -0.20 12.48
CA THR A 370 -4.36 -1.46 12.16
C THR A 370 -3.21 -1.71 13.12
N VAL A 371 -2.36 -0.70 13.40
CA VAL A 371 -1.24 -0.83 14.35
C VAL A 371 -1.76 -1.08 15.76
N ALA A 372 -2.78 -0.36 16.23
CA ALA A 372 -3.36 -0.59 17.55
C ALA A 372 -3.88 -2.03 17.72
N ARG A 373 -4.51 -2.59 16.68
CA ARG A 373 -4.89 -4.00 16.63
C ARG A 373 -3.67 -4.92 16.66
N ALA A 374 -2.64 -4.64 15.86
CA ALA A 374 -1.40 -5.43 15.82
C ALA A 374 -0.69 -5.45 17.19
N LEU A 375 -0.52 -4.29 17.83
CA LEU A 375 0.03 -4.17 19.18
C LEU A 375 -0.82 -4.91 20.22
N SER A 376 -2.13 -5.05 20.00
CA SER A 376 -3.01 -5.82 20.88
C SER A 376 -2.89 -7.32 20.72
N LEU A 377 -2.60 -7.79 19.51
CA LEU A 377 -2.35 -9.20 19.24
C LEU A 377 -0.92 -9.63 19.59
N HIS A 378 0.03 -8.69 19.59
CA HIS A 378 1.45 -8.95 19.77
C HIS A 378 2.02 -8.08 20.90
N PRO A 379 1.85 -8.47 22.18
CA PRO A 379 2.31 -7.67 23.31
C PRO A 379 3.85 -7.47 23.32
N GLY A 380 4.62 -8.37 22.69
CA GLY A 380 6.07 -8.22 22.53
C GLY A 380 6.49 -6.96 21.76
N LEU A 381 5.63 -6.43 20.89
CA LEU A 381 5.88 -5.15 20.18
C LEU A 381 5.73 -3.93 21.10
N ARG A 382 5.08 -4.07 22.26
CA ARG A 382 4.88 -2.96 23.21
C ARG A 382 6.09 -2.76 24.13
N SER A 383 6.82 -3.85 24.40
CA SER A 383 7.96 -3.85 25.33
C SER A 383 9.19 -3.17 24.75
N ALA A 384 9.24 -2.98 23.43
CA ALA A 384 10.27 -2.23 22.74
C ALA A 384 9.96 -0.71 22.85
N VAL A 385 10.25 -0.16 24.04
CA VAL A 385 10.49 1.25 24.44
C VAL A 385 9.66 2.38 23.78
N GLY A 386 9.02 3.22 24.63
CA GLY A 386 8.41 4.51 24.27
C GLY A 386 7.08 4.39 23.53
N ALA A 387 6.00 4.03 24.25
CA ALA A 387 4.70 3.64 23.68
C ALA A 387 4.13 4.59 22.60
N HIS A 388 4.44 5.88 22.68
CA HIS A 388 3.92 6.90 21.77
C HIS A 388 4.73 7.02 20.46
N ASP A 389 6.02 6.66 20.46
CA ASP A 389 6.90 6.76 19.28
C ASP A 389 6.78 5.54 18.37
N VAL A 390 6.50 4.37 18.96
CA VAL A 390 6.24 3.11 18.26
C VAL A 390 5.07 3.25 17.27
N MET A 391 3.97 3.88 17.70
CA MET A 391 2.78 4.04 16.85
C MET A 391 3.06 4.82 15.57
N ALA A 392 3.75 5.97 15.68
CA ALA A 392 4.07 6.82 14.54
C ALA A 392 5.02 6.10 13.56
N GLY A 393 6.03 5.41 14.07
CA GLY A 393 6.94 4.63 13.23
C GLY A 393 6.23 3.51 12.48
N LEU A 394 5.45 2.67 13.17
CA LEU A 394 4.72 1.55 12.56
C LEU A 394 3.64 1.99 11.57
N VAL A 395 2.94 3.10 11.85
CA VAL A 395 2.01 3.72 10.88
C VAL A 395 2.73 4.11 9.60
N THR A 396 3.95 4.62 9.72
CA THR A 396 4.75 5.02 8.57
C THR A 396 5.24 3.81 7.79
N VAL A 397 5.63 2.72 8.45
CA VAL A 397 5.94 1.43 7.78
C VAL A 397 4.74 0.93 6.95
N LEU A 398 3.53 0.95 7.52
CA LEU A 398 2.31 0.61 6.77
C LEU A 398 2.07 1.54 5.57
N ALA A 399 2.28 2.84 5.75
CA ALA A 399 2.11 3.81 4.67
C ALA A 399 3.10 3.56 3.52
N LEU A 400 4.36 3.21 3.81
CA LEU A 400 5.35 2.86 2.80
C LEU A 400 4.89 1.66 1.95
N VAL A 401 4.36 0.62 2.60
CA VAL A 401 3.81 -0.57 1.92
C VAL A 401 2.54 -0.24 1.12
N ASP A 402 1.74 0.73 1.57
CA ASP A 402 0.53 1.23 0.91
C ASP A 402 0.80 2.37 -0.10
N GLY A 403 1.90 2.25 -0.84
CA GLY A 403 2.24 3.08 -1.99
C GLY A 403 3.00 4.37 -1.69
N VAL A 404 3.06 4.86 -0.44
CA VAL A 404 3.89 6.04 -0.09
C VAL A 404 5.39 5.76 -0.33
N GLY A 405 5.77 4.48 -0.29
CA GLY A 405 7.14 4.02 -0.51
C GLY A 405 7.71 4.43 -1.86
N GLU A 406 6.94 4.53 -2.94
CA GLU A 406 7.47 4.91 -4.25
C GLU A 406 8.06 6.33 -4.25
N ARG A 407 7.34 7.30 -3.66
CA ARG A 407 7.83 8.69 -3.52
C ARG A 407 9.05 8.75 -2.61
N VAL A 408 8.98 8.10 -1.44
CA VAL A 408 10.07 8.13 -0.45
C VAL A 408 11.32 7.48 -1.02
N ASN A 409 11.20 6.29 -1.59
CA ASN A 409 12.32 5.54 -2.15
C ASN A 409 12.92 6.21 -3.39
N GLY A 410 12.10 6.82 -4.25
CA GLY A 410 12.59 7.60 -5.39
C GLY A 410 13.46 8.78 -4.97
N ALA A 411 13.03 9.53 -3.95
CA ALA A 411 13.80 10.64 -3.40
C ALA A 411 15.09 10.18 -2.69
N LEU A 412 15.04 9.11 -1.89
CA LEU A 412 16.23 8.57 -1.19
C LEU A 412 17.31 8.07 -2.17
N ARG A 413 16.91 7.61 -3.35
CA ARG A 413 17.80 7.18 -4.45
C ARG A 413 18.31 8.32 -5.33
N GLY A 414 18.01 9.57 -4.97
CA GLY A 414 18.47 10.76 -5.69
C GLY A 414 17.62 11.14 -6.91
N GLY A 415 16.40 10.61 -7.05
CA GLY A 415 15.46 11.05 -8.10
C GLY A 415 14.99 12.50 -7.90
N SER A 416 15.00 12.98 -6.66
CA SER A 416 14.77 14.37 -6.28
C SER A 416 15.43 14.63 -4.92
N THR A 417 15.73 15.88 -4.59
CA THR A 417 16.11 16.24 -3.22
C THR A 417 14.98 15.86 -2.28
N PRO A 418 15.22 15.07 -1.21
CA PRO A 418 14.19 14.72 -0.25
C PRO A 418 13.65 15.98 0.43
N ASP A 419 12.37 16.30 0.18
CA ASP A 419 11.68 17.34 0.94
C ASP A 419 11.51 16.93 2.41
N GLU A 420 11.15 17.88 3.27
CA GLU A 420 11.04 17.62 4.70
C GLU A 420 10.01 16.53 5.05
N ASP A 421 8.96 16.36 4.25
CA ASP A 421 7.95 15.32 4.49
C ASP A 421 8.50 13.93 4.16
N VAL A 422 9.27 13.81 3.07
CA VAL A 422 10.02 12.58 2.75
C VAL A 422 11.01 12.25 3.86
N GLN A 423 11.76 13.24 4.35
CA GLN A 423 12.71 13.03 5.44
C GLN A 423 12.00 12.59 6.73
N LEU A 424 10.84 13.17 7.04
CA LEU A 424 9.97 12.74 8.15
C LEU A 424 9.52 11.29 7.99
N LEU A 425 8.98 10.94 6.83
CA LEU A 425 8.50 9.59 6.57
C LEU A 425 9.65 8.58 6.65
N ALA A 426 10.83 8.90 6.13
CA ALA A 426 11.98 8.03 6.17
C ALA A 426 12.48 7.79 7.62
N ARG A 427 12.66 8.85 8.42
CA ARG A 427 13.14 8.71 9.81
C ARG A 427 12.16 7.94 10.69
N CYS A 428 10.86 8.22 10.56
CA CYS A 428 9.82 7.52 11.30
C CYS A 428 9.69 6.05 10.86
N ALA A 429 9.73 5.77 9.56
CA ALA A 429 9.72 4.39 9.08
C ALA A 429 10.92 3.60 9.60
N ARG A 430 12.13 4.17 9.59
CA ARG A 430 13.32 3.50 10.13
C ARG A 430 13.17 3.21 11.62
N ALA A 431 12.71 4.18 12.41
CA ALA A 431 12.42 3.98 13.83
C ALA A 431 11.35 2.89 14.05
N GLY A 432 10.31 2.85 13.23
CA GLY A 432 9.27 1.81 13.29
C GLY A 432 9.80 0.41 12.95
N LEU A 433 10.67 0.30 11.94
CA LEU A 433 11.29 -0.97 11.56
C LEU A 433 12.17 -1.52 12.70
N GLU A 434 12.90 -0.67 13.41
CA GLU A 434 13.74 -1.10 14.54
C GLU A 434 12.95 -1.78 15.68
N GLN A 435 11.65 -1.47 15.80
CA GLN A 435 10.74 -2.09 16.78
C GLN A 435 10.24 -3.48 16.37
N LEU A 436 10.37 -3.84 15.10
CA LEU A 436 9.88 -5.12 14.59
C LEU A 436 10.92 -6.23 14.77
N PRO A 437 10.51 -7.50 14.89
CA PRO A 437 11.44 -8.61 14.98
C PRO A 437 12.33 -8.71 13.72
N ALA A 438 13.63 -8.90 13.93
CA ALA A 438 14.58 -9.14 12.85
C ALA A 438 14.46 -10.56 12.28
N VAL A 439 14.78 -10.70 10.99
CA VAL A 439 14.94 -11.96 10.27
C VAL A 439 16.42 -12.24 10.14
N GLY A 440 16.90 -13.21 10.91
CA GLY A 440 18.21 -13.82 10.71
C GLY A 440 18.10 -15.03 9.78
N GLY A 441 18.59 -14.92 8.55
CA GLY A 441 18.53 -16.00 7.56
C GLY A 441 18.20 -15.54 6.14
N PRO A 442 17.88 -16.48 5.24
CA PRO A 442 17.68 -16.18 3.83
C PRO A 442 16.35 -15.44 3.60
N VAL A 443 16.42 -14.35 2.82
CA VAL A 443 15.27 -13.61 2.29
C VAL A 443 15.45 -13.39 0.79
N PHE A 444 14.35 -13.16 0.08
CA PHE A 444 14.30 -13.24 -1.37
C PHE A 444 13.55 -12.06 -1.97
N ALA A 445 14.02 -11.57 -3.11
CA ALA A 445 13.33 -10.57 -3.90
C ALA A 445 13.50 -10.88 -5.39
N ALA A 446 12.54 -10.52 -6.22
CA ALA A 446 12.68 -10.64 -7.66
C ALA A 446 13.45 -9.44 -8.22
N VAL A 447 14.34 -9.71 -9.15
CA VAL A 447 15.13 -8.71 -9.87
C VAL A 447 14.20 -7.91 -10.80
N PRO A 448 14.42 -6.59 -10.98
CA PRO A 448 13.73 -5.82 -12.02
C PRO A 448 13.86 -6.49 -13.40
N ALA A 449 12.81 -6.40 -14.21
CA ALA A 449 12.84 -6.93 -15.57
C ALA A 449 13.93 -6.22 -16.41
N GLY A 450 14.64 -7.00 -17.24
CA GLY A 450 15.69 -6.48 -18.12
C GLY A 450 17.00 -6.09 -17.42
N LEU A 451 17.16 -6.42 -16.14
CA LEU A 451 18.39 -6.12 -15.43
C LEU A 451 19.54 -7.02 -15.87
N ASP A 452 20.67 -6.41 -16.26
CA ASP A 452 21.93 -7.14 -16.37
C ASP A 452 22.43 -7.50 -14.97
N VAL A 453 22.46 -8.80 -14.65
CA VAL A 453 23.00 -9.31 -13.38
C VAL A 453 24.53 -9.34 -13.37
N GLY A 454 25.20 -9.29 -14.53
CA GLY A 454 26.65 -9.34 -14.65
C GLY A 454 27.37 -8.16 -14.00
N ARG A 455 26.65 -7.08 -13.69
CA ARG A 455 27.17 -5.92 -12.95
C ARG A 455 27.34 -6.15 -11.45
N TYR A 456 26.80 -7.24 -10.90
CA TYR A 456 27.07 -7.64 -9.51
C TYR A 456 28.32 -8.54 -9.50
N ARG A 457 29.49 -8.01 -9.12
CA ARG A 457 30.72 -8.80 -9.07
C ARG A 457 30.95 -9.35 -7.66
N ALA A 458 31.34 -10.61 -7.57
CA ALA A 458 31.70 -11.22 -6.29
C ALA A 458 32.80 -10.38 -5.61
N GLY A 459 32.62 -10.11 -4.32
CA GLY A 459 33.50 -9.23 -3.56
C GLY A 459 33.18 -7.74 -3.67
N ASP A 460 32.19 -7.30 -4.46
CA ASP A 460 31.70 -5.92 -4.41
C ASP A 460 30.84 -5.67 -3.18
N GLN A 461 30.71 -4.40 -2.79
CA GLN A 461 29.74 -3.96 -1.79
C GLN A 461 28.79 -2.97 -2.44
N VAL A 462 27.50 -3.18 -2.19
CA VAL A 462 26.44 -2.29 -2.64
C VAL A 462 25.70 -1.74 -1.44
N VAL A 463 25.24 -0.49 -1.55
CA VAL A 463 24.40 0.15 -0.52
C VAL A 463 23.08 0.47 -1.14
N GLU A 464 22.01 0.11 -0.45
CA GLU A 464 20.64 0.33 -0.88
C GLU A 464 20.05 1.53 -0.13
N PRO A 465 19.91 2.72 -0.76
CA PRO A 465 19.43 3.91 -0.07
C PRO A 465 17.95 3.85 0.32
N ALA A 466 17.15 3.02 -0.35
CA ALA A 466 15.71 2.95 -0.15
C ALA A 466 15.27 1.80 0.76
N PHE A 467 14.04 1.87 1.23
CA PHE A 467 13.40 0.76 1.94
C PHE A 467 13.09 -0.37 0.94
N THR A 468 13.56 -1.57 1.24
CA THR A 468 13.44 -2.72 0.33
C THR A 468 12.56 -3.79 0.96
N THR A 469 11.40 -4.05 0.35
CA THR A 469 10.52 -5.16 0.75
C THR A 469 11.04 -6.46 0.14
N VAL A 470 11.15 -7.49 0.96
CA VAL A 470 11.60 -8.83 0.58
C VAL A 470 10.64 -9.88 1.14
N SER A 471 10.72 -11.10 0.63
CA SER A 471 9.98 -12.26 1.15
C SER A 471 10.90 -13.16 1.95
N CYS A 472 10.38 -13.71 3.06
CA CYS A 472 11.05 -14.75 3.84
C CYS A 472 11.00 -16.13 3.15
N HIS A 473 10.32 -16.25 2.00
CA HIS A 473 10.25 -17.47 1.22
C HIS A 473 10.50 -17.13 -0.23
N GLY A 474 11.41 -17.84 -0.89
CA GLY A 474 11.52 -17.70 -2.34
C GLY A 474 10.46 -18.58 -3.00
N GLY A 475 9.81 -17.99 -4.00
CA GLY A 475 9.00 -18.71 -4.95
C GLY A 475 9.82 -18.94 -6.20
N THR A 476 9.70 -20.13 -6.80
CA THR A 476 10.45 -20.51 -7.99
C THR A 476 9.73 -20.24 -9.31
N GLU A 477 8.52 -19.67 -9.29
CA GLU A 477 7.73 -19.49 -10.51
C GLU A 477 8.04 -18.16 -11.21
N GLY A 478 8.56 -18.23 -12.43
CA GLY A 478 8.79 -17.09 -13.33
C GLY A 478 10.25 -16.93 -13.73
N ASP A 479 10.47 -16.47 -14.96
CA ASP A 479 11.78 -16.39 -15.64
C ASP A 479 12.64 -15.20 -15.18
N ALA A 480 12.12 -14.37 -14.27
CA ALA A 480 12.85 -13.22 -13.75
C ALA A 480 13.96 -13.68 -12.80
N GLY A 481 15.14 -13.06 -12.93
CA GLY A 481 16.24 -13.26 -11.98
C GLY A 481 15.83 -12.93 -10.54
N ARG A 482 16.57 -13.44 -9.55
CA ARG A 482 16.24 -13.25 -8.12
C ARG A 482 17.45 -12.80 -7.31
N TYR A 483 17.17 -12.03 -6.26
CA TYR A 483 18.10 -11.78 -5.17
C TYR A 483 17.87 -12.82 -4.08
N ALA A 484 18.92 -13.50 -3.66
CA ALA A 484 18.94 -14.32 -2.45
C ALA A 484 19.87 -13.64 -1.44
N ILE A 485 19.31 -13.18 -0.33
CA ILE A 485 20.01 -12.31 0.62
C ILE A 485 20.07 -13.00 1.98
N TRP A 486 21.27 -13.19 2.52
CA TRP A 486 21.43 -13.58 3.91
C TRP A 486 21.25 -12.35 4.80
N SER A 487 20.09 -12.23 5.42
CA SER A 487 19.69 -11.12 6.29
C SER A 487 20.15 -11.35 7.73
N ALA A 488 20.53 -10.27 8.40
CA ALA A 488 20.68 -10.19 9.85
C ALA A 488 19.68 -9.20 10.47
N THR A 489 19.24 -8.18 9.72
CA THR A 489 18.47 -7.05 10.25
C THR A 489 17.15 -6.76 9.53
N ALA A 490 16.82 -7.43 8.42
CA ALA A 490 15.51 -7.26 7.78
C ALA A 490 14.39 -7.50 8.79
N ARG A 491 13.33 -6.69 8.74
CA ARG A 491 12.32 -6.64 9.80
C ARG A 491 11.00 -7.25 9.34
N ARG A 492 10.47 -8.21 10.10
CA ARG A 492 9.24 -8.94 9.74
C ARG A 492 8.03 -8.01 9.76
N LEU A 493 7.23 -8.08 8.71
CA LEU A 493 6.03 -7.25 8.54
C LEU A 493 4.72 -8.00 8.83
N ASP A 494 4.79 -9.30 9.07
CA ASP A 494 3.63 -10.17 9.29
C ASP A 494 2.81 -9.76 10.52
N GLN A 495 3.48 -9.27 11.56
CA GLN A 495 2.82 -8.79 12.79
C GLN A 495 1.97 -7.54 12.59
N LEU A 496 2.16 -6.79 11.49
CA LEU A 496 1.37 -5.61 11.18
C LEU A 496 0.06 -5.94 10.43
N GLY A 497 -0.26 -7.22 10.25
CA GLY A 497 -1.48 -7.65 9.56
C GLY A 497 -1.47 -7.33 8.06
N ILE A 498 -0.28 -7.13 7.48
CA ILE A 498 -0.13 -6.98 6.03
C ILE A 498 -0.38 -8.34 5.40
N ALA A 499 -1.59 -8.53 4.87
CA ALA A 499 -1.96 -9.79 4.24
C ALA A 499 -1.18 -10.01 2.93
N ASP A 500 -0.59 -11.19 2.80
CA ASP A 500 0.06 -11.68 1.60
C ASP A 500 -0.94 -12.20 0.58
N GLY A 501 -1.96 -11.40 0.27
CA GLY A 501 -3.04 -11.81 -0.62
C GLY A 501 -3.79 -13.07 -0.13
N PRO A 502 -4.79 -13.53 -0.88
CA PRO A 502 -5.48 -14.77 -0.56
C PRO A 502 -4.57 -15.98 -0.79
N GLY A 503 -4.40 -16.82 0.24
CA GLY A 503 -3.80 -18.15 0.12
C GLY A 503 -2.28 -18.25 0.31
N VAL A 504 -1.56 -17.12 0.43
CA VAL A 504 -0.10 -17.15 0.60
C VAL A 504 0.25 -16.69 2.01
N ARG A 505 0.80 -17.58 2.86
CA ARG A 505 1.44 -17.21 4.14
C ARG A 505 2.92 -16.90 3.93
N ALA A 506 3.27 -16.20 2.85
CA ALA A 506 4.67 -15.92 2.58
C ALA A 506 5.10 -14.69 3.37
N GLY A 507 5.64 -14.89 4.57
CA GLY A 507 6.05 -13.78 5.43
C GLY A 507 6.89 -12.75 4.67
N ARG A 508 6.55 -11.46 4.83
CA ARG A 508 7.36 -10.36 4.30
C ARG A 508 8.29 -9.80 5.35
N ALA A 509 9.42 -9.31 4.87
CA ALA A 509 10.32 -8.48 5.65
C ALA A 509 10.69 -7.21 4.88
N MET A 510 11.29 -6.25 5.57
CA MET A 510 11.79 -5.02 4.97
C MET A 510 13.17 -4.69 5.50
N PHE A 511 14.10 -4.40 4.58
CA PHE A 511 15.37 -3.76 4.93
C PHE A 511 15.17 -2.26 5.08
N ALA A 512 15.87 -1.67 6.04
CA ALA A 512 15.87 -0.23 6.24
C ALA A 512 16.65 0.49 5.12
N ALA A 513 16.33 1.77 4.91
CA ALA A 513 17.11 2.66 4.06
C ALA A 513 18.57 2.71 4.51
N GLY A 514 19.50 2.52 3.57
CA GLY A 514 20.94 2.51 3.80
C GLY A 514 21.52 1.14 4.16
N SER A 515 20.75 0.05 4.05
CA SER A 515 21.28 -1.31 4.23
C SER A 515 22.43 -1.59 3.25
N ARG A 516 23.48 -2.25 3.74
CA ARG A 516 24.69 -2.57 2.97
C ARG A 516 24.75 -4.07 2.70
N PHE A 517 25.16 -4.45 1.50
CA PHE A 517 25.24 -5.85 1.08
C PHE A 517 26.59 -6.15 0.42
N ALA A 518 27.23 -7.24 0.84
CA ALA A 518 28.34 -7.84 0.13
C ALA A 518 27.78 -8.75 -0.98
N VAL A 519 28.30 -8.61 -2.20
CA VAL A 519 27.97 -9.47 -3.32
C VAL A 519 28.81 -10.73 -3.21
N LEU A 520 28.16 -11.87 -3.01
CA LEU A 520 28.83 -13.17 -2.85
C LEU A 520 29.08 -13.84 -4.21
N GLY A 521 28.24 -13.56 -5.20
CA GLY A 521 28.35 -14.11 -6.54
C GLY A 521 27.03 -14.00 -7.32
N VAL A 522 27.10 -14.41 -8.58
CA VAL A 522 25.94 -14.58 -9.45
C VAL A 522 25.94 -16.03 -9.92
N ASP A 523 24.88 -16.76 -9.60
CA ASP A 523 24.71 -18.16 -9.94
C ASP A 523 23.55 -18.33 -10.93
N GLU A 524 23.50 -19.45 -11.62
CA GLU A 524 22.34 -19.85 -12.41
C GLU A 524 21.39 -20.69 -11.54
N GLY A 525 20.10 -20.36 -11.57
CA GLY A 525 19.08 -21.08 -10.83
C GLY A 525 18.67 -22.40 -11.46
N PRO A 526 17.90 -23.24 -10.74
CA PRO A 526 17.38 -24.50 -11.28
C PRO A 526 16.47 -24.30 -12.49
N ASP A 527 15.88 -23.11 -12.62
CA ASP A 527 15.01 -22.72 -13.72
C ASP A 527 15.80 -22.00 -14.86
N GLY A 528 17.14 -21.98 -14.79
CA GLY A 528 18.01 -21.20 -15.70
C GLY A 528 18.04 -19.68 -15.43
N ALA A 529 17.14 -19.19 -14.58
CA ALA A 529 17.09 -17.77 -14.21
C ALA A 529 18.26 -17.39 -13.29
N PRO A 530 18.92 -16.23 -13.49
CA PRO A 530 20.09 -15.86 -12.70
C PRO A 530 19.72 -15.47 -11.26
N TYR A 531 20.61 -15.80 -10.32
CA TYR A 531 20.52 -15.42 -8.91
C TYR A 531 21.70 -14.58 -8.48
N VAL A 532 21.42 -13.43 -7.88
CA VAL A 532 22.42 -12.63 -7.20
C VAL A 532 22.43 -13.00 -5.72
N LEU A 533 23.54 -13.57 -5.26
CA LEU A 533 23.75 -13.96 -3.87
C LEU A 533 24.33 -12.79 -3.09
N LEU A 534 23.64 -12.36 -2.03
CA LEU A 534 24.01 -11.21 -1.23
C LEU A 534 24.09 -11.59 0.26
N ARG A 535 24.99 -10.96 1.01
CA ARG A 535 24.99 -10.99 2.48
C ARG A 535 24.88 -9.57 3.03
N GLU A 536 24.01 -9.38 4.00
CA GLU A 536 23.94 -8.11 4.72
C GLU A 536 25.21 -7.86 5.56
N VAL A 537 25.74 -6.64 5.50
CA VAL A 537 26.93 -6.20 6.22
C VAL A 537 26.51 -5.23 7.35
N VAL A 538 26.60 -5.69 8.60
CA VAL A 538 26.20 -4.91 9.78
C VAL A 538 27.39 -4.19 10.43
N SER A 539 28.56 -4.84 10.51
CA SER A 539 29.74 -4.36 11.25
C SER A 539 30.85 -3.78 10.38
N GLY A 540 30.61 -3.53 9.09
CA GLY A 540 31.60 -3.00 8.14
C GLY A 540 32.79 -3.92 7.82
N HIS A 541 33.01 -4.97 8.61
CA HIS A 541 34.10 -5.93 8.40
C HIS A 541 33.72 -6.95 7.32
N ARG A 542 34.69 -7.22 6.43
CA ARG A 542 34.61 -8.29 5.43
C ARG A 542 35.37 -9.50 5.92
N ASP A 543 34.74 -10.66 5.78
CA ASP A 543 35.30 -11.95 6.15
C ASP A 543 34.97 -12.91 5.01
N GLY A 544 35.99 -13.28 4.22
CA GLY A 544 35.83 -14.14 3.06
C GLY A 544 35.33 -15.54 3.42
N ALA A 545 35.74 -16.09 4.56
CA ALA A 545 35.29 -17.41 5.01
C ALA A 545 33.81 -17.38 5.44
N LEU A 546 33.37 -16.25 6.04
CA LEU A 546 31.97 -16.02 6.32
C LEU A 546 31.17 -15.86 5.02
N ASP A 547 31.67 -15.11 4.05
CA ASP A 547 31.05 -14.87 2.75
C ASP A 547 30.81 -16.19 2.00
N GLU A 548 31.82 -17.04 1.89
CA GLU A 548 31.72 -18.37 1.28
C GLU A 548 30.70 -19.27 2.01
N ARG A 549 30.73 -19.27 3.34
CA ARG A 549 29.78 -20.05 4.16
C ARG A 549 28.34 -19.59 3.92
N MET A 550 28.10 -18.28 3.87
CA MET A 550 26.76 -17.75 3.64
C MET A 550 26.30 -17.97 2.20
N ALA A 551 27.20 -17.93 1.22
CA ALA A 551 26.89 -18.30 -0.16
C ALA A 551 26.41 -19.75 -0.25
N GLY A 552 27.11 -20.70 0.39
CA GLY A 552 26.68 -22.10 0.48
C GLY A 552 25.28 -22.25 1.08
N LYS A 553 25.01 -21.61 2.22
CA LYS A 553 23.69 -21.65 2.86
C LYS A 553 22.58 -21.05 2.01
N LEU A 554 22.86 -20.01 1.22
CA LEU A 554 21.88 -19.42 0.32
C LEU A 554 21.56 -20.36 -0.85
N ARG A 555 22.56 -21.06 -1.40
CA ARG A 555 22.34 -22.11 -2.42
C ARG A 555 21.49 -23.24 -1.89
N ASP A 556 21.81 -23.76 -0.70
CA ASP A 556 21.01 -24.79 -0.03
C ASP A 556 19.56 -24.32 0.18
N ALA A 557 19.39 -23.07 0.64
CA ALA A 557 18.07 -22.48 0.85
C ALA A 557 17.30 -22.32 -0.46
N LEU A 558 17.95 -21.96 -1.56
CA LEU A 558 17.35 -21.87 -2.90
C LEU A 558 16.94 -23.26 -3.43
N ALA A 559 17.80 -24.27 -3.25
CA ALA A 559 17.51 -25.65 -3.65
C ALA A 559 16.33 -26.26 -2.89
N ALA A 560 16.12 -25.86 -1.63
CA ALA A 560 15.02 -26.33 -0.79
C ALA A 560 13.68 -25.60 -1.00
N GLN A 561 13.59 -24.64 -1.93
CA GLN A 561 12.39 -23.82 -2.08
C GLN A 561 11.19 -24.59 -2.67
N PRO A 562 9.99 -24.41 -2.11
CA PRO A 562 8.78 -24.92 -2.73
C PRO A 562 8.49 -24.14 -4.01
N ARG A 563 7.94 -24.84 -5.02
CA ARG A 563 7.37 -24.21 -6.21
C ARG A 563 6.19 -23.33 -5.81
N ARG A 564 6.41 -22.02 -5.84
CA ARG A 564 5.43 -20.98 -5.50
C ARG A 564 5.64 -19.78 -6.41
N ALA A 565 4.59 -18.98 -6.56
CA ALA A 565 4.65 -17.67 -7.22
C ALA A 565 5.86 -16.86 -6.72
N ALA A 566 6.69 -16.38 -7.65
CA ALA A 566 7.78 -15.49 -7.28
C ALA A 566 7.25 -14.20 -6.62
N PRO A 567 8.04 -13.59 -5.71
CA PRO A 567 7.73 -12.26 -5.20
C PRO A 567 7.62 -11.26 -6.36
N ALA A 568 6.85 -10.19 -6.14
CA ALA A 568 6.78 -9.11 -7.12
C ALA A 568 8.19 -8.53 -7.37
N PRO A 569 8.54 -8.22 -8.64
CA PRO A 569 9.84 -7.65 -8.96
C PRO A 569 10.02 -6.32 -8.24
N LEU A 570 11.24 -6.09 -7.76
CA LEU A 570 11.61 -4.80 -7.24
C LEU A 570 11.48 -3.75 -8.36
N PRO A 571 11.00 -2.54 -8.04
CA PRO A 571 10.92 -1.45 -9.01
C PRO A 571 12.30 -0.92 -9.45
N TRP A 572 13.38 -1.27 -8.75
CA TRP A 572 14.74 -0.81 -9.04
C TRP A 572 15.77 -1.88 -8.62
N PRO A 573 16.97 -1.86 -9.23
CA PRO A 573 18.06 -2.76 -8.84
C PRO A 573 18.66 -2.43 -7.49
N LEU A 574 18.98 -3.44 -6.68
CA LEU A 574 19.62 -3.20 -5.37
C LEU A 574 20.98 -2.52 -5.50
N GLY A 575 21.08 -1.33 -4.92
CA GLY A 575 22.33 -0.55 -4.82
C GLY A 575 22.83 0.15 -6.07
N PHE A 576 21.98 0.31 -7.10
CA PHE A 576 22.32 1.07 -8.31
C PHE A 576 21.34 2.23 -8.55
N ALA A 577 21.86 3.43 -8.80
CA ALA A 577 21.06 4.58 -9.22
C ALA A 577 20.47 4.38 -10.62
N ALA A 578 19.63 5.33 -11.06
CA ALA A 578 19.24 5.41 -12.47
C ALA A 578 20.50 5.55 -13.35
N GLY A 579 20.52 4.83 -14.47
CA GLY A 579 21.70 4.77 -15.37
C GLY A 579 22.84 3.88 -14.85
N ASP A 580 22.52 2.85 -14.05
CA ASP A 580 23.42 1.76 -13.68
C ASP A 580 24.69 2.14 -12.90
N ARG A 581 24.71 3.33 -12.29
CA ARG A 581 25.82 3.76 -11.43
C ARG A 581 25.64 3.23 -10.00
N PRO A 582 26.64 2.56 -9.39
CA PRO A 582 26.54 2.15 -7.99
C PRO A 582 26.47 3.38 -7.07
N PHE A 583 25.72 3.28 -5.98
CA PHE A 583 25.73 4.31 -4.94
C PHE A 583 27.06 4.30 -4.18
N ALA A 584 27.48 5.48 -3.70
CA ALA A 584 28.62 5.59 -2.80
C ALA A 584 28.35 4.79 -1.51
N LEU A 585 29.39 4.18 -0.92
CA LEU A 585 29.22 3.40 0.32
C LEU A 585 28.82 4.27 1.51
N GLU A 586 29.32 5.51 1.52
CA GLU A 586 29.00 6.51 2.52
C GLU A 586 27.95 7.50 2.01
N PRO A 587 27.05 8.00 2.88
CA PRO A 587 26.04 8.97 2.50
C PRO A 587 26.68 10.30 2.08
N GLY A 588 25.98 11.05 1.22
CA GLY A 588 26.41 12.38 0.80
C GLY A 588 26.32 13.42 1.93
N PRO A 589 27.04 14.54 1.82
CA PRO A 589 26.94 15.65 2.76
C PRO A 589 25.50 16.19 2.76
N GLY A 590 24.76 15.92 3.83
CA GLY A 590 23.33 16.25 3.96
C GLY A 590 22.47 15.12 4.52
N GLY A 591 22.95 13.87 4.46
CA GLY A 591 22.35 12.75 5.18
C GLY A 591 23.04 12.56 6.52
N ALA A 592 22.38 12.92 7.63
CA ALA A 592 22.83 12.61 8.98
C ALA A 592 21.83 11.68 9.63
#